data_AF-A0A965HRL0-F1
#
_entry.id   AF-A0A965HRL0-F1
#
_cell.length_a   1.000
_cell.length_b   1.000
_cell.length_c   1.000
_cell.angle_alpha   90.00
_cell.angle_beta   90.00
_cell.angle_gamma   90.00
#
_symmetry.space_group_name_H-M   'P 1'
#
loop_
_entity.id
_entity.type
_entity.pdbx_description
1 polymer ?
#
loop_
_entity_poly.entity_id
_entity_poly.type
_entity_poly.pdbx_seq_one_letter_code
_entity_poly.pdbx_strand_id
1 'polypeptide(L)'
;MGQTKQRMLTALVMLTVVGAALFLAPPWLWALLVVALAGVASREWANLCHWPARMVGAFVALMLLLATGLALRAGHDAWLDATLIAAAVLFWALVVPMALRKGWSGRG
;
A
#
# COMPACT_ATOMS: atom_id res chain seq x y z
N MET A 1 -6.72 -17.15 -25.17
CA MET A 1 -6.09 -17.71 -23.94
C MET A 1 -6.79 -17.12 -22.73
N GLY A 2 -7.30 -17.95 -21.81
CA GLY A 2 -8.25 -17.50 -20.79
C GLY A 2 -7.67 -16.54 -19.75
N GLN A 3 -8.47 -15.55 -19.35
CA GLN A 3 -8.19 -14.50 -18.35
C GLN A 3 -7.48 -15.03 -17.08
N THR A 4 -7.78 -16.25 -16.66
CA THR A 4 -7.16 -16.92 -15.50
C THR A 4 -5.66 -17.19 -15.68
N LYS A 5 -5.23 -17.61 -16.88
CA LYS A 5 -3.81 -17.91 -17.17
C LYS A 5 -2.97 -16.63 -17.10
N GLN A 6 -3.49 -15.51 -17.59
CA GLN A 6 -2.82 -14.22 -17.52
C GLN A 6 -2.69 -13.74 -16.07
N ARG A 7 -3.76 -13.83 -15.27
CA ARG A 7 -3.71 -13.47 -13.83
C ARG A 7 -2.72 -14.33 -13.05
N MET A 8 -2.69 -15.64 -13.31
CA MET A 8 -1.70 -16.55 -12.70
C MET A 8 -0.27 -16.16 -13.08
N LEU A 9 0.00 -15.90 -14.36
CA LEU A 9 1.32 -15.48 -14.81
C LEU A 9 1.75 -14.17 -14.15
N THR A 10 0.87 -13.16 -14.10
CA THR A 10 1.18 -11.88 -13.45
C THR A 10 1.44 -12.05 -11.96
N ALA A 11 0.64 -12.87 -11.27
CA ALA A 11 0.85 -13.15 -9.85
C ALA A 11 2.18 -13.87 -9.60
N LEU A 12 2.54 -14.84 -10.45
CA LEU A 12 3.80 -15.55 -10.36
C LEU A 12 4.98 -14.60 -10.57
N VAL A 13 4.94 -13.78 -11.62
CA VAL A 13 5.96 -12.77 -11.92
C VAL A 13 6.09 -11.76 -10.78
N MET A 14 4.98 -11.25 -10.26
CA MET A 14 4.98 -10.34 -9.11
C MET A 14 5.62 -10.99 -7.88
N LEU A 15 5.29 -12.27 -7.61
CA LEU A 15 5.88 -13.01 -6.49
C LEU A 15 7.39 -13.15 -6.65
N THR A 16 7.88 -13.52 -7.84
CA THR A 16 9.34 -13.65 -8.06
C THR A 16 10.05 -12.31 -7.98
N VAL A 17 9.49 -11.25 -8.57
CA VAL A 17 10.09 -9.92 -8.57
C VAL A 17 10.14 -9.33 -7.16
N VAL A 18 9.03 -9.38 -6.43
CA VAL A 18 8.97 -8.85 -5.04
C VAL A 18 9.82 -9.71 -4.11
N GLY A 19 9.77 -11.03 -4.25
CA GLY A 19 10.61 -11.94 -3.47
C GLY A 19 12.09 -11.72 -3.72
N ALA A 20 12.51 -11.61 -4.98
CA ALA A 20 13.89 -11.29 -5.32
C ALA A 20 14.30 -9.90 -4.80
N ALA A 21 13.42 -8.91 -4.90
CA ALA A 21 13.69 -7.58 -4.37
C ALA A 21 13.85 -7.58 -2.83
N LEU A 22 13.09 -8.41 -2.11
CA LEU A 22 13.19 -8.49 -0.65
C LEU A 22 14.55 -9.00 -0.17
N PHE A 23 15.14 -9.98 -0.86
CA PHE A 23 16.37 -10.65 -0.42
C PHE A 23 17.63 -10.17 -1.12
N LEU A 24 17.54 -9.69 -2.37
CA LEU A 24 18.69 -9.32 -3.19
C LEU A 24 18.81 -7.81 -3.44
N ALA A 25 17.74 -7.02 -3.25
CA ALA A 25 17.83 -5.59 -3.52
C ALA A 25 18.60 -4.88 -2.40
N PRO A 26 19.46 -3.91 -2.75
CA PRO A 26 19.99 -2.97 -1.79
C PRO A 26 18.86 -2.26 -1.02
N PRO A 27 19.07 -1.87 0.25
CA PRO A 27 18.03 -1.24 1.08
C PRO A 27 17.35 -0.03 0.43
N TRP A 28 18.10 0.79 -0.31
CA TRP A 28 17.54 1.95 -1.03
C TRP A 28 16.61 1.55 -2.18
N LEU A 29 16.94 0.46 -2.91
CA LEU A 29 16.13 -0.02 -4.02
C LEU A 29 14.84 -0.67 -3.51
N TRP A 30 14.94 -1.43 -2.42
CA TRP A 30 13.78 -1.96 -1.70
C TRP A 30 12.86 -0.82 -1.23
N ALA A 31 13.43 0.21 -0.61
CA ALA A 31 12.67 1.35 -0.11
C ALA A 31 11.94 2.11 -1.23
N LEU A 32 12.59 2.33 -2.37
CA LEU A 32 11.95 2.90 -3.56
C LEU A 32 10.78 2.05 -4.05
N LEU A 33 10.94 0.72 -4.07
CA LEU A 33 9.89 -0.21 -4.50
C LEU A 33 8.69 -0.16 -3.55
N VAL A 34 8.92 -0.10 -2.24
CA VAL A 34 7.88 0.05 -1.21
C VAL A 34 7.14 1.38 -1.36
N VAL A 35 7.84 2.49 -1.58
CA VAL A 35 7.23 3.81 -1.79
C VAL A 35 6.34 3.80 -3.04
N ALA A 36 6.83 3.23 -4.16
CA ALA A 36 6.05 3.10 -5.38
C ALA A 36 4.79 2.23 -5.17
N LEU A 37 4.95 1.10 -4.48
CA LEU A 37 3.84 0.19 -4.18
C LEU A 37 2.80 0.86 -3.28
N ALA A 38 3.22 1.61 -2.27
CA ALA A 38 2.33 2.37 -1.39
C ALA A 38 1.54 3.45 -2.15
N GLY A 39 2.16 4.12 -3.12
CA GLY A 39 1.48 5.07 -4.01
C GLY A 39 0.37 4.41 -4.85
N VAL A 40 0.65 3.25 -5.45
CA VAL A 40 -0.36 2.50 -6.21
C VAL A 40 -1.47 2.00 -5.28
N ALA A 41 -1.11 1.39 -4.15
CA ALA A 41 -2.07 0.83 -3.20
C ALA A 41 -3.00 1.90 -2.61
N SER A 42 -2.47 3.08 -2.25
CA SER A 42 -3.27 4.18 -1.72
C SER A 42 -4.27 4.73 -2.75
N ARG A 43 -3.86 4.81 -4.03
CA ARG A 43 -4.75 5.21 -5.12
C ARG A 43 -5.87 4.20 -5.35
N GLU A 44 -5.53 2.91 -5.45
CA GLU A 44 -6.51 1.84 -5.60
C GLU A 44 -7.48 1.79 -4.41
N TRP A 45 -6.96 1.95 -3.20
CA TRP A 45 -7.78 2.03 -1.98
C TRP A 45 -8.79 3.18 -2.04
N ALA A 46 -8.34 4.38 -2.40
CA ALA A 46 -9.21 5.55 -2.48
C ALA A 46 -10.26 5.42 -3.61
N ASN A 47 -9.90 4.75 -4.72
CA ASN A 47 -10.84 4.41 -5.80
C ASN A 47 -11.89 3.41 -5.33
N LEU A 48 -11.50 2.35 -4.61
CA LEU A 48 -12.44 1.38 -4.01
C LEU A 48 -13.40 2.06 -3.02
N CYS A 49 -12.91 3.07 -2.29
CA CYS A 49 -13.71 3.87 -1.38
C CYS A 49 -14.56 4.95 -2.07
N HIS A 50 -14.50 5.07 -3.40
CA HIS A 50 -15.21 6.07 -4.21
C HIS A 50 -14.97 7.52 -3.74
N TRP A 51 -13.74 7.84 -3.31
CA TRP A 51 -13.40 9.18 -2.85
C TRP A 51 -13.30 10.19 -4.00
N PRO A 52 -13.64 11.48 -3.77
CA PRO A 52 -13.47 12.51 -4.78
C PRO A 52 -11.99 12.71 -5.10
N ALA A 53 -11.66 13.02 -6.37
CA ALA A 53 -10.29 13.08 -6.87
C ALA A 53 -9.34 13.98 -6.05
N ARG A 54 -9.85 15.06 -5.44
CA ARG A 54 -9.07 15.93 -4.54
C ARG A 54 -8.62 15.21 -3.26
N MET A 55 -9.50 14.38 -2.67
CA MET A 55 -9.17 13.56 -1.50
C MET A 55 -8.23 12.42 -1.87
N VAL A 56 -8.38 11.82 -3.05
CA VAL A 56 -7.45 10.82 -3.59
C VAL A 56 -6.04 11.40 -3.68
N GLY A 57 -5.89 12.58 -4.30
CA GLY A 57 -4.59 13.24 -4.43
C GLY A 57 -3.94 13.56 -3.08
N ALA A 58 -4.70 14.13 -2.14
CA ALA A 58 -4.21 14.42 -0.79
C ALA A 58 -3.79 13.14 -0.02
N PHE A 59 -4.57 12.07 -0.14
CA PHE A 59 -4.28 10.79 0.50
C PHE A 59 -3.03 10.11 -0.06
N VAL A 60 -2.90 10.06 -1.39
CA VAL A 60 -1.72 9.51 -2.06
C VAL A 60 -0.47 10.32 -1.71
N ALA A 61 -0.56 11.66 -1.73
CA ALA A 61 0.56 12.53 -1.36
C ALA A 61 0.98 12.32 0.10
N LEU A 62 0.03 12.21 1.03
CA LEU A 62 0.29 11.91 2.44
C LEU A 62 0.96 10.54 2.60
N MET A 63 0.47 9.50 1.92
CA MET A 63 1.04 8.16 1.99
C MET A 63 2.45 8.09 1.39
N LEU A 64 2.70 8.77 0.28
CA LEU A 64 4.04 8.87 -0.30
C LEU A 64 5.00 9.61 0.63
N LEU A 65 4.56 10.69 1.27
CA LEU A 65 5.38 11.45 2.23
C LEU A 65 5.75 10.58 3.44
N LEU A 66 4.79 9.85 4.00
CA LEU A 66 5.02 8.93 5.11
C LEU A 66 5.94 7.77 4.72
N ALA A 67 5.68 7.12 3.57
CA ALA A 67 6.50 6.01 3.07
C ALA A 67 7.94 6.46 2.76
N THR A 68 8.11 7.64 2.18
CA THR A 68 9.44 8.22 1.90
C THR A 68 10.16 8.62 3.18
N GLY A 69 9.45 9.23 4.13
CA GLY A 69 10.00 9.56 5.44
C GLY A 69 10.50 8.33 6.20
N LEU A 70 9.75 7.23 6.13
CA LEU A 70 10.17 5.92 6.65
C LEU A 70 11.38 5.34 5.90
N ALA A 71 11.36 5.39 4.56
CA ALA A 71 12.42 4.88 3.70
C ALA A 71 13.78 5.56 3.92
N LEU A 72 13.78 6.88 4.15
CA LEU A 72 15.00 7.67 4.33
C LEU A 72 15.58 7.59 5.75
N ARG A 73 14.85 6.99 6.68
CA ARG A 73 15.26 6.98 8.09
C ARG A 73 16.13 5.76 8.40
N ALA A 74 17.43 5.98 8.48
CA ALA A 74 18.39 5.01 9.01
C ALA A 74 18.42 5.10 10.55
N GLY A 75 17.50 4.44 11.26
CA GLY A 75 17.55 4.39 12.72
C GLY A 75 16.26 3.99 13.43
N HIS A 76 16.34 2.83 14.09
CA HIS A 76 15.34 2.22 14.98
C HIS A 76 15.04 3.11 16.18
N ASP A 77 13.91 3.80 16.16
CA ASP A 77 13.35 4.41 17.36
C ASP A 77 12.05 3.69 17.66
N ALA A 78 12.11 2.80 18.64
CA ALA A 78 11.06 1.83 18.93
C ALA A 78 9.72 2.51 19.23
N TRP A 79 9.73 3.74 19.73
CA TRP A 79 8.52 4.53 19.97
C TRP A 79 7.83 4.95 18.67
N LEU A 80 8.59 5.36 17.66
CA LEU A 80 8.04 5.74 16.36
C LEU A 80 7.50 4.50 15.62
N ASP A 81 8.23 3.39 15.69
CA ASP A 81 7.78 2.11 15.12
C ASP A 81 6.48 1.64 15.77
N ALA A 82 6.40 1.68 17.10
CA ALA A 82 5.20 1.31 17.85
C ALA A 82 4.01 2.21 17.52
N THR A 83 4.23 3.53 17.41
CA THR A 83 3.16 4.48 17.05
C THR A 83 2.69 4.31 15.61
N LEU A 84 3.59 4.03 14.67
CA LEU A 84 3.25 3.71 13.28
C LEU A 84 2.46 2.40 13.17
N ILE A 85 2.88 1.36 13.90
CA ILE A 85 2.16 0.08 13.97
C ILE A 85 0.78 0.31 14.58
N ALA A 86 0.68 1.04 15.69
CA ALA A 86 -0.59 1.37 16.32
C ALA A 86 -1.52 2.16 15.37
N ALA A 87 -0.98 3.15 14.65
CA ALA A 87 -1.71 3.91 13.65
C ALA A 87 -2.19 3.03 12.49
N ALA A 88 -1.35 2.11 12.01
CA ALA A 88 -1.71 1.14 10.98
C ALA A 88 -2.81 0.19 11.46
N VAL A 89 -2.71 -0.32 12.69
CA VAL A 89 -3.74 -1.17 13.31
C VAL A 89 -5.06 -0.42 13.43
N LEU A 90 -5.05 0.83 13.93
CA LEU A 90 -6.24 1.66 14.02
C LEU A 90 -6.86 1.95 12.65
N PHE A 91 -6.04 2.23 11.64
CA PHE A 91 -6.50 2.39 10.27
C PHE A 91 -7.21 1.13 9.77
N TRP A 92 -6.58 -0.03 9.91
CA TRP A 92 -7.16 -1.32 9.50
C TRP A 92 -8.38 -1.75 10.32
N ALA A 93 -8.47 -1.37 11.59
CA ALA A 93 -9.59 -1.71 12.46
C ALA A 93 -10.81 -0.78 12.28
N LEU A 94 -10.59 0.48 11.92
CA LEU A 94 -11.65 1.50 11.88
C LEU A 94 -11.97 1.95 10.46
N VAL A 95 -10.95 2.37 9.71
CA VAL A 95 -11.14 2.97 8.39
C VAL A 95 -11.54 1.91 7.38
N VAL A 96 -10.90 0.74 7.42
CA VAL A 96 -11.17 -0.35 6.47
C VAL A 96 -12.58 -0.92 6.62
N PRO A 97 -13.07 -1.31 7.81
CA PRO A 97 -14.43 -1.84 7.95
C PRO A 97 -15.48 -0.77 7.65
N MET A 98 -15.23 0.49 8.01
CA MET A 98 -16.14 1.59 7.70
C MET A 98 -16.20 1.90 6.19
N ALA A 99 -15.07 1.84 5.50
CA ALA A 99 -14.98 2.00 4.05
C ALA A 99 -15.66 0.83 3.32
N LEU A 100 -15.41 -0.42 3.75
CA LEU A 100 -16.08 -1.59 3.21
C LEU A 100 -17.60 -1.55 3.45
N ARG A 101 -18.05 -1.09 4.63
CA ARG A 101 -19.49 -0.94 4.91
C ARG A 101 -20.17 0.11 4.03
N LYS A 102 -19.45 1.16 3.62
CA LYS A 102 -19.98 2.21 2.73
C LYS A 102 -19.85 1.87 1.24
N GLY A 103 -18.83 1.11 0.86
CA GLY A 103 -18.54 0.70 -0.52
C GLY A 103 -19.15 -0.63 -0.93
N TRP A 104 -19.54 -1.49 0.01
CA TRP A 104 -20.22 -2.75 -0.27
C TRP A 104 -21.73 -2.56 -0.42
N SER A 105 -22.12 -1.72 -1.39
CA SER A 105 -23.45 -1.82 -1.99
C SER A 105 -23.41 -2.98 -2.98
N GLY A 106 -23.81 -4.17 -2.53
CA GLY A 106 -24.07 -5.28 -3.45
C GLY A 106 -25.12 -4.87 -4.49
N ARG A 107 -24.69 -4.65 -5.73
CA ARG A 107 -25.43 -4.70 -7.01
C ARG A 107 -24.51 -4.09 -8.09
N GLY A 108 -24.17 -4.76 -9.19
CA GLY A 108 -24.80 -5.93 -9.83
C GLY A 108 -23.81 -6.84 -10.54
#